data_AF-A0A0K2VHN6-F1
#
_entry.id   AF-A0A0K2VHN6-F1
#
_cell.length_a   1.000
_cell.length_b   1.000
_cell.length_c   1.000
_cell.angle_alpha   90.00
_cell.angle_beta   90.00
_cell.angle_gamma   90.00
#
_symmetry.space_group_name_H-M   'P 1'
#
loop_
_entity.id
_entity.type
_entity.pdbx_description
1 polymer ?
#
loop_
_entity_poly.entity_id
_entity_poly.type
_entity_poly.pdbx_seq_one_letter_code
_entity_poly.pdbx_strand_id
1 'polypeptide(L)'
;RLFLYLFFVIVLGGTCERSALLSDYMIAEKVSGLGILLLLALYISSISSCLATLYGTPRVLQSIAAENMLPIMKSLAIGKGPNQVPFNALLVISGITLIFIGIGEINRLATLATMPFLITYGVIEYSYFALCMQFDLNQRRLAKYRSSGICSPPTFVTRKSDDEEGTGSSVVSEDGSNPSDKKTRNEEFEELLEKYNLDEIEEKPRTFISPFCNRWLSLAGVVIKFILMFFIHWGYSLLSIAICILVWFYIGRAAPGVNPGI
;
A
#
# COMPACT_ATOMS: atom_id res chain seq x y z
N ARG A 1 -8.19 -19.45 -0.38
CA ARG A 1 -7.74 -19.38 1.03
C ARG A 1 -8.91 -19.30 2.00
N LEU A 2 -9.80 -18.30 1.88
CA LEU A 2 -10.99 -18.18 2.76
C LEU A 2 -11.88 -19.43 2.76
N PHE A 3 -12.14 -20.03 1.60
CA PHE A 3 -12.88 -21.30 1.50
C PHE A 3 -12.25 -22.44 2.32
N LEU A 4 -10.91 -22.55 2.31
CA LEU A 4 -10.20 -23.58 3.07
C LEU A 4 -10.32 -23.35 4.58
N TYR A 5 -10.21 -22.09 5.04
CA TYR A 5 -10.43 -21.77 6.45
C TYR A 5 -11.86 -22.07 6.88
N LEU A 6 -12.85 -21.68 6.08
CA LEU A 6 -14.26 -21.95 6.37
C LEU A 6 -14.54 -23.45 6.42
N PHE A 7 -14.07 -24.19 5.42
CA PHE A 7 -14.18 -25.65 5.38
C PHE A 7 -13.54 -26.30 6.61
N PHE A 8 -12.33 -25.89 6.97
CA PHE A 8 -11.62 -26.41 8.14
C PHE A 8 -12.37 -26.13 9.45
N VAL A 9 -12.89 -24.91 9.64
CA VAL A 9 -13.68 -24.54 10.81
C VAL A 9 -14.98 -25.36 10.89
N ILE A 10 -15.69 -25.54 9.77
CA ILE A 10 -16.92 -26.34 9.73
C ILE A 10 -16.63 -27.81 10.06
N VAL A 11 -15.57 -28.39 9.50
CA VAL A 11 -15.20 -29.80 9.76
C VAL A 11 -14.79 -30.00 11.22
N LEU A 12 -13.96 -29.12 11.79
CA LEU A 12 -13.59 -29.21 13.22
C LEU A 12 -14.80 -29.00 14.14
N GLY A 13 -15.63 -28.01 13.85
CA GLY A 13 -16.84 -27.73 14.61
C GLY A 13 -17.90 -28.84 14.53
N GLY A 14 -17.94 -29.60 13.44
CA GLY A 14 -18.82 -30.75 13.28
C GLY A 14 -18.29 -32.05 13.89
N THR A 15 -16.98 -32.18 14.09
CA THR A 15 -16.33 -33.43 14.53
C THR A 15 -15.98 -33.45 16.02
N CYS A 16 -15.82 -32.28 16.65
CA CYS A 16 -15.30 -32.16 18.01
C CYS A 16 -16.32 -31.59 19.00
N GLU A 17 -16.25 -32.03 20.25
CA GLU A 17 -17.02 -31.44 21.35
C GLU A 17 -16.46 -30.08 21.78
N ARG A 18 -17.34 -29.17 22.24
CA ARG A 18 -16.99 -27.80 22.66
C ARG A 18 -15.88 -27.76 23.71
N SER A 19 -15.86 -28.71 24.64
CA SER A 19 -14.86 -28.80 25.73
C SER A 19 -13.45 -29.02 25.16
N ALA A 20 -13.30 -29.95 24.23
CA ALA A 20 -12.03 -30.28 23.58
C ALA A 20 -11.48 -29.11 22.75
N LEU A 21 -12.34 -28.30 22.14
CA LEU A 21 -11.93 -27.10 21.38
C LEU A 21 -11.35 -25.99 22.24
N LEU A 22 -11.75 -25.90 23.52
CA LEU A 22 -11.33 -24.82 24.42
C LEU A 22 -10.08 -25.16 25.21
N SER A 23 -9.87 -26.44 25.54
CA SER A 23 -8.71 -26.87 26.34
C SER A 23 -7.47 -27.21 25.52
N ASP A 24 -7.65 -27.77 24.32
CA ASP A 24 -6.57 -28.43 23.59
C ASP A 24 -6.18 -27.65 22.32
N TYR A 25 -5.08 -26.90 22.39
CA TYR A 25 -4.50 -26.23 21.21
C TYR A 25 -4.03 -27.19 20.11
N MET A 26 -3.82 -28.48 20.44
CA MET A 26 -3.40 -29.53 19.50
C MET A 26 -4.59 -30.40 19.02
N ILE A 27 -5.84 -29.96 19.21
CA ILE A 27 -7.02 -30.74 18.80
C ILE A 27 -7.03 -31.06 17.30
N ALA A 28 -6.51 -30.16 16.47
CA ALA A 28 -6.42 -30.37 15.02
C ALA A 28 -5.52 -31.56 14.64
N GLU A 29 -4.48 -31.84 15.43
CA GLU A 29 -3.63 -33.02 15.23
C GLU A 29 -4.39 -34.30 15.57
N LYS A 30 -5.12 -34.31 16.69
CA LYS A 30 -5.86 -35.48 17.18
C LYS A 30 -6.98 -35.93 16.24
N VAL A 31 -7.60 -34.98 15.53
CA VAL A 31 -8.68 -35.25 14.56
C VAL A 31 -8.13 -35.67 13.20
N SER A 32 -6.85 -35.41 12.92
CA SER A 32 -6.22 -35.74 11.66
C SER A 32 -5.86 -37.22 11.57
N GLY A 33 -6.21 -37.88 10.47
CA GLY A 33 -5.85 -39.28 10.21
C GLY A 33 -4.33 -39.52 10.09
N LEU A 34 -3.55 -38.45 9.85
CA LEU A 34 -2.08 -38.48 9.78
C LEU A 34 -1.51 -37.32 10.61
N GLY A 35 -1.64 -37.38 11.94
CA GLY A 35 -1.19 -36.34 12.87
C GLY A 35 0.26 -35.86 12.63
N ILE A 36 1.20 -36.80 12.45
CA ILE A 36 2.61 -36.48 12.14
C ILE A 36 2.75 -35.62 10.88
N LEU A 37 1.97 -35.91 9.83
CA LEU A 37 2.05 -35.19 8.56
C LEU A 37 1.51 -33.76 8.71
N LEU A 38 0.43 -33.58 9.48
CA LEU A 38 -0.14 -32.26 9.77
C LEU A 38 0.84 -31.41 10.56
N LEU A 39 1.44 -31.97 11.62
CA LEU A 39 2.39 -31.24 12.46
C LEU A 39 3.65 -30.83 11.68
N LEU A 40 4.17 -31.74 10.85
CA LEU A 40 5.32 -31.46 9.96
C LEU A 40 4.99 -30.36 8.96
N ALA A 41 3.83 -30.41 8.31
CA ALA A 41 3.40 -29.39 7.36
C ALA A 41 3.20 -28.03 8.03
N LEU A 42 2.60 -28.00 9.24
CA LEU A 42 2.42 -26.79 10.02
C LEU A 42 3.77 -26.15 10.39
N TYR A 43 4.76 -26.97 10.76
CA TYR A 43 6.11 -26.50 11.08
C TYR A 43 6.81 -25.90 9.85
N ILE A 44 6.81 -26.64 8.73
CA ILE A 44 7.43 -26.19 7.47
C ILE A 44 6.75 -24.92 6.94
N SER A 45 5.41 -24.84 7.03
CA SER A 45 4.64 -23.66 6.62
C SER A 45 4.97 -22.43 7.47
N SER A 46 5.07 -22.60 8.79
CA SER A 46 5.41 -21.51 9.71
C SER A 46 6.83 -21.00 9.47
N ILE A 47 7.80 -21.89 9.26
CA ILE A 47 9.17 -21.52 8.90
C ILE A 47 9.22 -20.76 7.58
N SER A 48 8.53 -21.25 6.55
CA SER A 48 8.50 -20.60 5.24
C SER A 48 7.94 -19.18 5.33
N SER A 49 6.83 -18.99 6.06
CA SER A 49 6.26 -17.66 6.28
C SER A 49 7.20 -16.74 7.07
N CYS A 50 7.88 -17.27 8.09
CA CYS A 50 8.84 -16.51 8.89
C CYS A 50 10.02 -16.05 8.03
N LEU A 51 10.61 -16.93 7.21
CA LEU A 51 11.72 -16.58 6.32
C LEU A 51 11.31 -15.54 5.28
N ALA A 52 10.12 -15.67 4.68
CA ALA A 52 9.62 -14.70 3.72
C ALA A 52 9.55 -13.28 4.32
N THR A 53 9.03 -13.15 5.55
CA THR A 53 9.00 -11.86 6.26
C THR A 53 10.40 -11.41 6.69
N LEU A 54 11.24 -12.32 7.18
CA LEU A 54 12.59 -12.01 7.66
C LEU A 54 13.48 -11.40 6.56
N TYR A 55 13.36 -11.88 5.31
CA TYR A 55 14.11 -11.31 4.17
C TYR A 55 13.38 -10.19 3.44
N GLY A 56 12.05 -10.18 3.45
CA GLY A 56 11.23 -9.17 2.77
C GLY A 56 11.20 -7.83 3.50
N THR A 57 10.99 -7.83 4.82
CA THR A 57 10.85 -6.59 5.61
C THR A 57 12.10 -5.69 5.56
N PRO A 58 13.34 -6.20 5.65
CA PRO A 58 14.54 -5.37 5.54
C PRO A 58 14.71 -4.71 4.18
N ARG A 59 14.26 -5.37 3.10
CA ARG A 59 14.31 -4.81 1.74
C ARG A 59 13.33 -3.64 1.59
N VAL A 60 12.11 -3.81 2.09
CA VAL A 60 11.13 -2.71 2.13
C VAL A 60 11.65 -1.55 2.98
N LEU A 61 12.22 -1.84 4.15
CA LEU A 61 12.81 -0.81 5.02
C LEU A 61 14.00 -0.10 4.37
N GLN A 62 14.84 -0.83 3.62
CA GLN A 62 15.94 -0.28 2.84
C GLN A 62 15.46 0.66 1.74
N SER A 63 14.42 0.28 0.99
CA SER A 63 13.81 1.13 -0.04
C SER A 63 13.26 2.42 0.54
N ILE A 64 12.54 2.34 1.68
CA ILE A 64 12.02 3.52 2.37
C ILE A 64 13.16 4.41 2.89
N ALA A 65 14.24 3.82 3.41
CA ALA A 65 15.39 4.58 3.89
C ALA A 65 16.17 5.26 2.74
N ALA A 66 16.16 4.68 1.54
CA ALA A 66 16.77 5.26 0.34
C ALA A 66 16.03 6.50 -0.17
N GLU A 67 14.72 6.61 0.09
CA GLU A 67 13.91 7.79 -0.26
C GLU A 67 14.25 9.05 0.57
N ASN A 68 15.20 8.97 1.52
CA ASN A 68 15.68 10.08 2.36
C ASN A 68 14.59 10.85 3.15
N MET A 69 13.35 10.36 3.19
CA MET A 69 12.23 10.98 3.90
C MET A 69 12.44 11.02 5.42
N LEU A 70 13.31 10.15 5.96
CA LEU A 70 13.59 10.03 7.38
C LEU A 70 15.11 10.07 7.64
N PRO A 71 15.69 11.24 7.97
CA PRO A 71 17.14 11.41 8.11
C PRO A 71 17.76 10.53 9.20
N ILE A 72 16.96 10.11 10.20
CA ILE A 72 17.38 9.17 11.26
C ILE A 72 17.72 7.77 10.74
N MET A 73 17.18 7.35 9.59
CA MET A 73 17.35 5.99 9.07
C MET A 73 18.39 5.87 7.94
N LYS A 74 19.16 6.92 7.64
CA LYS A 74 20.18 6.89 6.56
C LYS A 74 21.20 5.76 6.69
N SER A 75 21.54 5.37 7.93
CA SER A 75 22.45 4.24 8.19
C SER A 75 21.90 2.87 7.76
N LEU A 76 20.56 2.74 7.66
CA LEU A 76 19.88 1.50 7.25
C LEU A 76 19.72 1.38 5.73
N ALA A 77 19.83 2.48 4.98
CA ALA A 77 19.74 2.49 3.51
C ALA A 77 20.99 1.88 2.83
N ILE A 78 22.12 1.82 3.55
CA ILE A 78 23.40 1.35 3.02
C ILE A 78 23.35 -0.17 2.85
N GLY A 79 23.21 -0.62 1.60
CA GLY A 79 23.38 -2.01 1.23
C GLY A 79 24.87 -2.38 1.10
N LYS A 80 25.21 -3.64 1.35
CA LYS A 80 26.57 -4.16 1.12
C LYS A 80 26.63 -5.08 -0.10
N GLY A 81 27.70 -4.96 -0.88
CA GLY A 81 28.03 -5.84 -2.00
C GLY A 81 27.22 -5.58 -3.30
N PRO A 82 27.48 -6.38 -4.36
CA PRO A 82 26.86 -6.18 -5.68
C PRO A 82 25.33 -6.29 -5.67
N ASN A 83 24.78 -7.09 -4.76
CA ASN A 83 23.34 -7.32 -4.59
C ASN A 83 22.68 -6.41 -3.53
N GLN A 84 23.41 -5.37 -3.08
CA GLN A 84 22.94 -4.34 -2.14
C GLN A 84 22.18 -4.92 -0.94
N VAL A 85 22.70 -5.99 -0.31
CA VAL A 85 21.96 -6.69 0.75
C VAL A 85 21.81 -5.80 2.00
N PRO A 86 20.60 -5.65 2.57
CA PRO A 86 20.34 -4.74 3.69
C PRO A 86 20.74 -5.35 5.03
N PHE A 87 22.04 -5.56 5.24
CA PHE A 87 22.53 -6.24 6.45
C PHE A 87 22.17 -5.46 7.74
N ASN A 88 22.33 -4.13 7.73
CA ASN A 88 22.04 -3.30 8.90
C ASN A 88 20.54 -3.32 9.25
N ALA A 89 19.65 -3.20 8.26
CA ALA A 89 18.22 -3.27 8.47
C ALA A 89 17.78 -4.68 8.92
N LEU A 90 18.38 -5.73 8.36
CA LEU A 90 18.14 -7.11 8.77
C LEU A 90 18.52 -7.34 10.25
N LEU A 91 19.67 -6.81 10.69
CA LEU A 91 20.10 -6.91 12.10
C LEU A 91 19.11 -6.21 13.05
N VAL A 92 18.68 -5.00 12.71
CA VAL A 92 17.73 -4.22 13.52
C VAL A 92 16.38 -4.94 13.62
N ILE A 93 15.82 -5.37 12.48
CA ILE A 93 14.53 -6.08 12.44
C ILE A 93 14.64 -7.41 13.20
N SER A 94 15.71 -8.17 12.99
CA SER A 94 15.98 -9.42 13.72
C SER A 94 16.03 -9.19 15.23
N GLY A 95 16.77 -8.18 15.69
CA GLY A 95 16.84 -7.82 17.11
C GLY A 95 15.47 -7.47 17.71
N ILE A 96 14.69 -6.64 17.00
CA ILE A 96 13.32 -6.29 17.42
C ILE A 96 12.43 -7.54 17.48
N THR A 97 12.50 -8.43 16.48
CA THR A 97 11.73 -9.68 16.49
C THR A 97 12.13 -10.61 17.62
N LEU A 98 13.41 -10.71 17.96
CA LEU A 98 13.90 -11.51 19.08
C LEU A 98 13.40 -10.98 20.44
N ILE A 99 13.35 -9.66 20.61
CA ILE A 99 12.77 -9.05 21.82
C ILE A 99 11.29 -9.42 21.94
N PHE A 100 10.51 -9.34 20.86
CA PHE A 100 9.09 -9.71 20.88
C PHE A 100 8.88 -11.20 21.15
N ILE A 101 9.70 -12.08 20.57
CA ILE A 101 9.66 -13.53 20.82
C ILE A 101 9.98 -13.83 22.29
N GLY A 102 10.95 -13.11 22.88
CA GLY A 102 11.35 -13.28 24.28
C GLY A 102 10.25 -13.02 25.31
N ILE A 103 9.18 -12.29 24.96
CA ILE A 103 8.03 -12.04 25.84
C ILE A 103 7.17 -13.31 26.05
N GLY A 104 7.24 -14.30 25.15
CA GLY A 104 6.73 -15.66 25.36
C GLY A 104 5.20 -15.85 25.38
N GLU A 105 4.40 -14.77 25.42
CA GLU A 105 2.94 -14.86 25.50
C GLU A 105 2.27 -14.66 24.13
N ILE A 106 1.87 -15.78 23.50
CA ILE A 106 1.31 -15.81 22.13
C ILE A 106 0.05 -14.94 22.00
N ASN A 107 -0.83 -14.94 23.01
CA ASN A 107 -2.09 -14.17 22.97
C ASN A 107 -1.85 -12.66 22.93
N ARG A 108 -0.86 -12.16 23.69
CA ARG A 108 -0.44 -10.75 23.64
C ARG A 108 0.29 -10.44 22.34
N LEU A 109 1.16 -11.34 21.90
CA LEU A 109 1.93 -11.17 20.65
C LEU A 109 1.01 -11.12 19.42
N ALA A 110 -0.03 -11.94 19.37
CA ALA A 110 -1.04 -11.92 18.32
C ALA A 110 -1.75 -10.57 18.26
N THR A 111 -2.14 -10.03 19.42
CA THR A 111 -2.78 -8.72 19.51
C THR A 111 -1.82 -7.61 19.08
N LEU A 112 -0.58 -7.65 19.55
CA LEU A 112 0.44 -6.65 19.24
C LEU A 112 0.79 -6.63 17.75
N ALA A 113 0.92 -7.79 17.10
CA ALA A 113 1.18 -7.88 15.66
C ALA A 113 -0.02 -7.41 14.83
N THR A 114 -1.25 -7.70 15.27
CA THR A 114 -2.47 -7.34 14.52
C THR A 114 -2.71 -5.83 14.46
N MET A 115 -2.31 -5.07 15.49
CA MET A 115 -2.57 -3.62 15.55
C MET A 115 -1.92 -2.83 14.40
N PRO A 116 -0.60 -2.94 14.11
CA PRO A 116 0.01 -2.29 12.96
C PRO A 116 -0.58 -2.73 11.60
N PHE A 117 -0.96 -4.00 11.45
CA PHE A 117 -1.60 -4.48 10.22
C PHE A 117 -2.98 -3.85 10.01
N LEU A 118 -3.80 -3.76 11.07
CA LEU A 118 -5.11 -3.09 10.99
C LEU A 118 -4.99 -1.61 10.64
N ILE A 119 -4.03 -0.89 11.23
CA ILE A 119 -3.75 0.50 10.87
C ILE A 119 -3.34 0.60 9.41
N THR A 120 -2.41 -0.23 8.96
CA THR A 120 -1.89 -0.21 7.58
C THR A 120 -3.02 -0.46 6.58
N TYR A 121 -3.85 -1.48 6.82
CA TYR A 121 -5.01 -1.74 5.97
C TYR A 121 -6.05 -0.60 6.02
N GLY A 122 -6.25 0.02 7.17
CA GLY A 122 -7.09 1.21 7.30
C GLY A 122 -6.53 2.41 6.51
N VAL A 123 -5.23 2.65 6.57
CA VAL A 123 -4.56 3.73 5.80
C VAL A 123 -4.66 3.48 4.30
N ILE A 124 -4.51 2.23 3.85
CA ILE A 124 -4.67 1.85 2.44
C ILE A 124 -6.10 2.14 1.94
N GLU A 125 -7.11 1.75 2.70
CA GLU A 125 -8.52 2.01 2.36
C GLU A 125 -8.86 3.51 2.42
N TYR A 126 -8.29 4.24 3.38
CA TYR A 126 -8.44 5.69 3.45
C TYR A 126 -7.79 6.38 2.25
N SER A 127 -6.59 5.93 1.86
CA SER A 127 -5.87 6.44 0.69
C SER A 127 -6.69 6.23 -0.58
N TYR A 128 -7.31 5.06 -0.74
CA TYR A 128 -8.22 4.79 -1.85
C TYR A 128 -9.44 5.72 -1.84
N PHE A 129 -10.08 5.92 -0.67
CA PHE A 129 -11.19 6.86 -0.53
C PHE A 129 -10.80 8.29 -0.92
N ALA A 130 -9.66 8.77 -0.41
CA ALA A 130 -9.14 10.11 -0.67
C ALA A 130 -8.81 10.31 -2.16
N LEU A 131 -8.18 9.32 -2.80
CA LEU A 131 -7.90 9.34 -4.24
C LEU A 131 -9.18 9.39 -5.08
N CYS A 132 -10.19 8.56 -4.76
CA CYS A 132 -11.48 8.61 -5.44
C CYS A 132 -12.20 9.96 -5.25
N MET A 133 -12.05 10.59 -4.08
CA MET A 133 -12.58 11.93 -3.82
C MET A 133 -11.85 13.01 -4.61
N GLN A 134 -10.52 12.93 -4.68
CA GLN A 134 -9.71 13.85 -5.48
C GLN A 134 -10.03 13.75 -6.98
N PHE A 135 -10.24 12.52 -7.47
CA PHE A 135 -10.61 12.29 -8.87
C PHE A 135 -11.99 12.88 -9.22
N ASP A 136 -13.00 12.65 -8.37
CA ASP A 136 -14.35 13.23 -8.52
C ASP A 136 -14.28 14.78 -8.51
N LEU A 137 -13.49 15.36 -7.59
CA LEU A 137 -13.30 16.81 -7.53
C LEU A 137 -12.61 17.36 -8.79
N ASN A 138 -11.58 16.66 -9.29
CA ASN A 138 -10.88 17.04 -10.52
C ASN A 138 -11.79 16.96 -11.74
N GLN A 139 -12.63 15.93 -11.86
CA GLN A 139 -13.61 15.84 -12.94
C GLN A 139 -14.62 17.00 -12.91
N ARG A 140 -15.12 17.36 -11.73
CA ARG A 140 -16.02 18.52 -11.57
C ARG A 140 -15.34 19.84 -11.94
N ARG A 141 -14.06 19.99 -11.61
CA ARG A 141 -13.25 21.16 -12.02
C ARG A 141 -13.14 21.21 -13.55
N LEU A 142 -12.77 20.11 -14.18
CA LEU A 142 -12.65 20.02 -15.65
C LEU A 142 -13.98 20.27 -16.37
N ALA A 143 -15.11 19.79 -15.83
CA ALA A 143 -16.43 20.06 -16.39
C ALA A 143 -16.76 21.57 -16.39
N LYS A 144 -16.39 22.29 -15.32
CA LYS A 144 -16.54 23.75 -15.25
C LYS A 144 -15.67 24.46 -16.29
N TYR A 145 -14.39 24.10 -16.40
CA TYR A 145 -13.50 24.67 -17.43
C TYR A 145 -14.01 24.44 -18.85
N ARG A 146 -14.52 23.23 -19.15
CA ARG A 146 -15.14 22.91 -20.44
C ARG A 146 -16.37 23.78 -20.72
N SER A 147 -17.19 24.07 -19.71
CA SER A 147 -18.37 24.94 -19.86
C SER A 147 -18.01 26.42 -20.04
N SER A 148 -16.85 26.86 -19.56
CA SER A 148 -16.41 28.26 -19.63
C SER A 148 -15.59 28.61 -20.89
N GLY A 149 -15.37 27.66 -21.82
CA GLY A 149 -14.75 27.94 -23.13
C GLY A 149 -13.25 28.28 -23.11
N ILE A 150 -12.57 28.17 -21.96
CA ILE A 150 -11.12 28.40 -21.86
C ILE A 150 -10.39 27.11 -22.25
N CYS A 151 -9.85 27.09 -23.47
CA CYS A 151 -9.11 25.96 -24.03
C CYS A 151 -7.68 25.93 -23.48
N SER A 152 -7.50 25.36 -22.28
CA SER A 152 -6.31 24.57 -21.91
C SER A 152 -6.55 23.92 -20.54
N PRO A 153 -6.55 22.57 -20.43
CA PRO A 153 -6.53 21.92 -19.12
C PRO A 153 -5.18 22.18 -18.43
N PRO A 154 -5.12 22.27 -17.09
CA PRO A 154 -3.84 22.34 -16.39
C PRO A 154 -3.10 21.02 -16.62
N THR A 155 -1.96 21.08 -17.31
CA THR A 155 -1.03 19.97 -17.46
C THR A 155 -0.59 19.54 -16.06
N PHE A 156 -1.04 18.37 -15.61
CA PHE A 156 -0.55 17.78 -14.38
C PHE A 156 0.88 17.29 -14.66
N VAL A 157 1.86 18.15 -14.40
CA VAL A 157 3.27 17.78 -14.45
C VAL A 157 3.52 16.82 -13.30
N THR A 158 3.44 15.51 -13.56
CA THR A 158 4.19 14.55 -12.76
C THR A 158 5.66 14.83 -13.02
N ARG A 159 6.31 15.55 -12.11
CA ARG A 159 7.76 15.79 -12.15
C ARG A 159 8.47 14.46 -12.00
N LYS A 160 8.75 13.81 -13.14
CA LYS A 160 9.83 12.83 -13.25
C LYS A 160 11.10 13.67 -13.18
N SER A 161 11.88 13.46 -12.14
CA SER A 161 13.19 14.09 -11.96
C SER A 161 14.15 13.49 -12.98
N ASP A 162 14.30 14.19 -14.10
CA ASP A 162 15.48 14.07 -14.96
C ASP A 162 16.18 15.43 -14.89
N ASP A 163 17.42 15.40 -14.40
CA ASP A 163 18.35 16.52 -14.44
C ASP A 163 18.69 16.83 -15.92
N GLU A 164 18.61 18.11 -16.30
CA GLU A 164 19.65 18.87 -17.04
C GLU A 164 19.06 20.10 -17.77
N GLU A 165 19.66 21.24 -17.43
CA GLU A 165 19.93 22.45 -18.21
C GLU A 165 18.88 23.07 -19.17
N GLY A 166 18.65 24.38 -18.94
CA GLY A 166 18.81 25.34 -20.03
C GLY A 166 17.58 26.14 -20.47
N THR A 167 17.54 27.38 -19.98
CA THR A 167 17.25 28.60 -20.78
C THR A 167 15.83 28.79 -21.32
N GLY A 168 15.13 29.81 -20.81
CA GLY A 168 13.82 30.22 -21.32
C GLY A 168 13.87 30.92 -22.66
N SER A 169 12.70 31.13 -23.29
CA SER A 169 12.34 32.42 -23.90
C SER A 169 10.89 32.46 -24.40
N SER A 170 10.26 33.59 -24.12
CA SER A 170 9.33 34.39 -24.96
C SER A 170 8.20 33.74 -25.78
N VAL A 171 7.00 34.23 -25.47
CA VAL A 171 5.82 34.40 -26.33
C VAL A 171 6.18 34.95 -27.73
N VAL A 172 5.70 34.28 -28.78
CA VAL A 172 5.44 34.87 -30.10
C VAL A 172 4.11 34.32 -30.61
N SER A 173 3.20 35.23 -30.93
CA SER A 173 2.01 34.97 -31.75
C SER A 173 2.38 35.23 -33.21
N GLU A 174 1.99 34.34 -34.12
CA GLU A 174 1.91 34.66 -35.54
C GLU A 174 0.75 33.91 -36.20
N ASP A 175 -0.07 34.70 -36.90
CA ASP A 175 -1.26 34.37 -37.67
C ASP A 175 -0.86 34.33 -39.16
N GLY A 176 -1.44 33.41 -39.96
CA GLY A 176 -1.33 33.47 -41.43
C GLY A 176 -1.00 32.18 -42.21
N SER A 177 -2.05 31.60 -42.82
CA SER A 177 -2.14 31.03 -44.20
C SER A 177 -1.26 29.87 -44.73
N ASN A 178 -1.88 28.71 -45.02
CA ASN A 178 -1.94 28.05 -46.36
C ASN A 178 -2.77 26.73 -46.36
N PRO A 179 -3.53 26.36 -47.42
CA PRO A 179 -4.41 25.17 -47.41
C PRO A 179 -3.72 23.85 -47.77
N SER A 180 -2.52 23.89 -48.37
CA SER A 180 -1.73 22.70 -48.76
C SER A 180 -0.98 22.07 -47.57
N ASP A 181 -0.83 22.80 -46.47
CA ASP A 181 -0.14 22.38 -45.24
C ASP A 181 -1.04 21.66 -44.24
N LYS A 182 -2.31 21.43 -44.58
CA LYS A 182 -3.25 20.70 -43.71
C LYS A 182 -3.10 19.19 -43.84
N LYS A 183 -2.69 18.68 -45.00
CA LYS A 183 -2.54 17.23 -45.21
C LYS A 183 -1.29 16.71 -44.50
N THR A 184 -0.17 17.41 -44.66
CA THR A 184 1.12 17.06 -44.03
C THR A 184 1.10 17.30 -42.51
N ARG A 185 0.44 18.36 -42.01
CA ARG A 185 0.23 18.53 -40.57
C ARG A 185 -0.65 17.46 -39.95
N ASN A 186 -1.70 17.00 -40.63
CA ASN A 186 -2.53 15.93 -40.08
C ASN A 186 -1.73 14.62 -40.01
N GLU A 187 -0.87 14.35 -40.99
CA GLU A 187 0.04 13.18 -40.97
C GLU A 187 1.10 13.31 -39.85
N GLU A 188 1.72 14.48 -39.64
CA GLU A 188 2.65 14.73 -38.51
C GLU A 188 1.94 14.72 -37.14
N PHE A 189 0.68 15.17 -37.07
CA PHE A 189 -0.11 15.16 -35.83
C PHE A 189 -0.57 13.73 -35.48
N GLU A 190 -0.93 12.91 -36.48
CA GLU A 190 -1.21 11.48 -36.32
C GLU A 190 0.07 10.72 -35.93
N GLU A 191 1.22 11.04 -36.52
CA GLU A 191 2.53 10.46 -36.15
C GLU A 191 2.95 10.87 -34.74
N LEU A 192 2.66 12.11 -34.30
CA LEU A 192 2.92 12.57 -32.94
C LEU A 192 1.93 11.99 -31.92
N LEU A 193 0.68 11.73 -32.31
CA LEU A 193 -0.30 11.00 -31.49
C LEU A 193 0.10 9.53 -31.32
N GLU A 194 0.63 8.89 -32.37
CA GLU A 194 1.19 7.54 -32.32
C GLU A 194 2.50 7.50 -31.50
N LYS A 195 3.37 8.51 -31.65
CA LYS A 195 4.64 8.62 -30.91
C LYS A 195 4.45 8.88 -29.41
N TYR A 196 3.34 9.51 -29.01
CA TYR A 196 3.00 9.76 -27.60
C TYR A 196 1.96 8.82 -27.02
N ASN A 197 1.47 7.81 -27.75
CA ASN A 197 0.49 6.80 -27.28
C ASN A 197 -0.59 7.41 -26.35
N LEU A 198 -1.19 8.52 -26.79
CA LEU A 198 -2.29 9.17 -26.05
C LEU A 198 -3.67 8.59 -26.41
N ASP A 199 -3.70 7.44 -27.06
CA ASP A 199 -4.87 6.58 -27.26
C ASP A 199 -4.62 5.18 -26.70
N GLU A 200 -4.18 5.10 -25.46
CA GLU A 200 -4.70 4.05 -24.58
C GLU A 200 -4.71 4.63 -23.17
N ILE A 201 -5.77 5.39 -22.85
CA ILE A 201 -6.34 5.23 -21.51
C ILE A 201 -6.66 3.75 -21.47
N GLU A 202 -5.71 2.95 -20.98
CA GLU A 202 -5.87 1.52 -20.72
C GLU A 202 -7.22 1.41 -20.01
N GLU A 203 -8.24 0.99 -20.77
CA GLU A 203 -9.61 1.02 -20.27
C GLU A 203 -9.58 0.03 -19.13
N LYS A 204 -9.55 0.56 -17.89
CA LYS A 204 -9.36 -0.23 -16.67
C LYS A 204 -10.17 -1.51 -16.84
N PRO A 205 -9.53 -2.69 -16.95
CA PRO A 205 -10.25 -3.89 -17.31
C PRO A 205 -11.42 -4.00 -16.34
N ARG A 206 -12.64 -4.09 -16.89
CA ARG A 206 -13.87 -4.23 -16.11
C ARG A 206 -13.85 -5.58 -15.42
N THR A 207 -13.01 -5.66 -14.40
CA THR A 207 -12.91 -6.77 -13.48
C THR A 207 -14.22 -6.81 -12.71
N PHE A 208 -14.68 -8.01 -12.40
CA PHE A 208 -15.89 -8.29 -11.61
C PHE A 208 -15.94 -7.55 -10.25
N ILE A 209 -14.83 -6.94 -9.83
CA ILE A 209 -14.65 -6.17 -8.59
C ILE A 209 -15.08 -4.70 -8.75
N SER A 210 -15.14 -4.17 -9.98
CA SER A 210 -15.53 -2.79 -10.26
C SER A 210 -16.88 -2.35 -9.66
N PRO A 211 -17.97 -3.16 -9.63
CA PRO A 211 -19.22 -2.76 -8.97
C PRO A 211 -19.12 -2.76 -7.43
N PHE A 212 -18.18 -3.51 -6.86
CA PHE A 212 -17.96 -3.58 -5.41
C PHE A 212 -16.96 -2.54 -4.90
N CYS A 213 -16.14 -1.94 -5.76
CA CYS A 213 -15.27 -0.81 -5.41
C CYS A 213 -16.05 0.51 -5.32
N ASN A 214 -16.91 0.63 -4.32
CA ASN A 214 -17.55 1.89 -3.97
C ASN A 214 -16.65 2.69 -3.02
N ARG A 215 -16.48 4.00 -3.27
CA ARG A 215 -15.77 4.92 -2.37
C ARG A 215 -16.30 4.81 -0.93
N TRP A 216 -17.61 4.70 -0.77
CA TRP A 216 -18.26 4.56 0.54
C TRP A 216 -17.97 3.21 1.23
N LEU A 217 -17.76 2.14 0.46
CA LEU A 217 -17.39 0.84 1.02
C LEU A 217 -15.98 0.91 1.63
N SER A 218 -15.06 1.62 0.97
CA SER A 218 -13.72 1.88 1.52
C SER A 218 -13.79 2.67 2.83
N LEU A 219 -14.63 3.71 2.88
CA LEU A 219 -14.85 4.48 4.12
C LEU A 219 -15.44 3.62 5.25
N ALA A 220 -16.45 2.81 4.93
CA ALA A 220 -17.02 1.86 5.89
C ALA A 220 -15.97 0.87 6.38
N GLY A 221 -15.11 0.38 5.49
CA GLY A 221 -13.98 -0.50 5.82
C GLY A 221 -13.03 0.11 6.85
N VAL A 222 -12.68 1.39 6.70
CA VAL A 222 -11.84 2.13 7.65
C VAL A 222 -12.50 2.23 9.01
N VAL A 223 -13.78 2.63 9.05
CA VAL A 223 -14.54 2.74 10.30
C VAL A 223 -14.64 1.40 11.00
N ILE A 224 -14.93 0.32 10.26
CA ILE A 224 -14.98 -1.04 10.79
C ILE A 224 -13.63 -1.43 11.40
N LYS A 225 -12.50 -1.11 10.75
CA LYS A 225 -11.16 -1.44 11.28
C LYS A 225 -10.84 -0.67 12.55
N PHE A 226 -11.18 0.61 12.64
CA PHE A 226 -11.03 1.36 13.90
C PHE A 226 -11.88 0.76 15.01
N ILE A 227 -13.15 0.44 14.73
CA ILE A 227 -14.03 -0.24 15.68
C ILE A 227 -13.38 -1.56 16.14
N LEU A 228 -12.93 -2.41 15.21
CA LEU A 228 -12.26 -3.67 15.54
C LEU A 228 -11.03 -3.47 16.44
N MET A 229 -10.22 -2.45 16.20
CA MET A 229 -9.05 -2.16 17.05
C MET A 229 -9.45 -1.83 18.49
N PHE A 230 -10.49 -1.00 18.69
CA PHE A 230 -10.99 -0.67 20.03
C PHE A 230 -11.61 -1.88 20.74
N PHE A 231 -12.33 -2.73 20.00
CA PHE A 231 -12.95 -3.95 20.53
C PHE A 231 -11.93 -5.02 20.91
N ILE A 232 -10.82 -5.15 20.16
CA ILE A 232 -9.76 -6.12 20.50
C ILE A 232 -9.08 -5.72 21.81
N HIS A 233 -8.52 -4.51 21.87
CA HIS A 233 -7.91 -4.00 23.11
C HIS A 233 -7.67 -2.49 23.04
N TRP A 234 -8.49 -1.73 23.75
CA TRP A 234 -8.45 -0.26 23.74
C TRP A 234 -7.07 0.34 24.08
N GLY A 235 -6.37 -0.21 25.09
CA GLY A 235 -5.05 0.31 25.50
C GLY A 235 -3.96 0.18 24.42
N TYR A 236 -3.83 -1.01 23.80
CA TYR A 236 -2.88 -1.23 22.71
C TYR A 236 -3.28 -0.48 21.43
N SER A 237 -4.59 -0.29 21.21
CA SER A 237 -5.08 0.54 20.10
C SER A 237 -4.64 1.99 20.27
N LEU A 238 -4.81 2.60 21.44
CA LEU A 238 -4.35 3.97 21.70
C LEU A 238 -2.83 4.11 21.56
N LEU A 239 -2.07 3.15 22.09
CA LEU A 239 -0.61 3.14 21.95
C LEU A 239 -0.18 3.08 20.48
N SER A 240 -0.77 2.19 19.69
CA SER A 240 -0.42 2.05 18.27
C SER A 240 -0.83 3.26 17.43
N ILE A 241 -2.01 3.86 17.71
CA ILE A 241 -2.44 5.11 17.08
C ILE A 241 -1.51 6.26 17.45
N ALA A 242 -1.09 6.37 18.71
CA ALA A 242 -0.16 7.40 19.17
C ALA A 242 1.20 7.27 18.45
N ILE A 243 1.74 6.05 18.32
CA ILE A 243 2.97 5.80 17.55
C ILE A 243 2.79 6.23 16.09
N CYS A 244 1.66 5.89 15.47
CA CYS A 244 1.38 6.27 14.08
C CYS A 244 1.31 7.80 13.90
N ILE A 245 0.64 8.52 14.81
CA ILE A 245 0.56 9.99 14.80
C ILE A 245 1.94 10.61 14.99
N LEU A 246 2.76 10.08 15.90
CA LEU A 246 4.14 10.55 16.10
C LEU A 246 4.98 10.38 14.85
N VAL A 247 4.89 9.23 14.18
CA VAL A 247 5.58 8.98 12.91
C VAL A 247 5.08 9.94 11.82
N TRP A 248 3.76 10.13 11.68
CA TRP A 248 3.18 11.06 10.72
C TRP A 248 3.66 12.49 10.94
N PHE A 249 3.64 12.96 12.18
CA PHE A 249 4.13 14.29 12.54
C PHE A 249 5.63 14.44 12.31
N TYR A 250 6.41 13.40 12.60
CA TYR A 250 7.85 13.37 12.35
C TYR A 250 8.16 13.47 10.85
N ILE A 251 7.46 12.71 10.01
CA ILE A 251 7.59 12.80 8.53
C ILE A 251 7.20 14.21 8.06
N GLY A 252 6.08 14.76 8.54
CA GLY A 252 5.64 16.12 8.19
C GLY A 252 6.61 17.22 8.60
N ARG A 253 7.38 17.01 9.68
CA ARG A 253 8.45 17.92 10.12
C ARG A 253 9.76 17.72 9.37
N ALA A 254 10.09 16.48 9.00
CA ALA A 254 11.36 16.13 8.35
C ALA A 254 11.40 16.49 6.85
N ALA A 255 10.25 16.57 6.18
CA ALA A 255 10.14 16.95 4.77
C ALA A 255 9.16 18.13 4.57
N PRO A 256 9.58 19.39 4.81
CA PRO A 256 8.73 20.58 4.66
C PRO A 256 8.43 20.98 3.20
N GLY A 257 8.71 20.11 2.21
CA GLY A 257 8.90 20.48 0.80
C GLY A 257 7.69 20.36 -0.13
N VAL A 258 6.47 20.09 0.36
CA VAL A 258 5.26 20.16 -0.49
C VAL A 258 4.31 21.14 0.16
N ASN A 259 3.93 22.18 -0.60
CA ASN A 259 3.01 23.23 -0.18
C ASN A 259 1.84 22.62 0.61
N PRO A 260 1.45 23.22 1.76
CA PRO A 260 0.19 22.85 2.38
C PRO A 260 -0.89 23.04 1.32
N GLY A 261 -1.44 21.92 0.85
CA GLY A 261 -2.51 21.92 -0.14
C GLY A 261 -3.63 22.79 0.39
N ILE A 262 -4.03 23.76 -0.43
CA ILE A 262 -5.19 24.63 -0.23
C ILE A 262 -6.43 23.77 -0.04
#